data_AF-A0A833G6B8-F1
#
_entry.id   AF-A0A833G6B8-F1
#
_cell.length_a   1.000
_cell.length_b   1.000
_cell.length_c   1.000
_cell.angle_alpha   90.00
_cell.angle_beta   90.00
_cell.angle_gamma   90.00
#
_symmetry.space_group_name_H-M   'P 1'
#
loop_
_entity.id
_entity.type
_entity.pdbx_description
1 polymer ?
#
loop_
_entity_poly.entity_id
_entity_poly.type
_entity_poly.pdbx_seq_one_letter_code
_entity_poly.pdbx_strand_id
1 'polypeptide(L)'
;MQLGEPDASGRRRPVPIPDSEFVIECDMVVSALGTRANPLLTATCPDLKLNERGNIEVDENGLTSMPGVFAGGDIVRGAATVILAMGDGKRAAIAIERYLLETPASATPPGS
;
A
#
# COMPACT_ATOMS: atom_id res chain seq x y z
N MET A 1 29.09 -7.86 0.00
CA MET A 1 28.15 -7.92 1.14
C MET A 1 28.27 -9.29 1.82
N GLN A 2 28.17 -9.34 3.14
CA GLN A 2 28.04 -10.58 3.92
C GLN A 2 26.69 -10.62 4.64
N LEU A 3 26.22 -11.79 5.01
CA LEU A 3 24.98 -11.93 5.79
C LEU A 3 25.28 -11.72 7.28
N GLY A 4 24.61 -10.75 7.91
CA GLY A 4 24.64 -10.58 9.36
C GLY A 4 23.82 -11.65 10.08
N GLU A 5 23.69 -11.49 11.40
CA GLU A 5 22.84 -12.36 12.22
C GLU A 5 21.37 -12.28 11.79
N PRO A 6 20.63 -13.40 11.88
CA PRO A 6 19.19 -13.39 11.64
C PRO A 6 18.49 -12.52 12.68
N ASP A 7 17.55 -11.69 12.22
CA ASP A 7 16.64 -10.99 13.12
C ASP A 7 15.55 -11.94 13.66
N ALA A 8 14.64 -11.41 14.47
CA ALA A 8 13.54 -12.18 15.05
C ALA A 8 12.61 -12.83 14.00
N SER A 9 12.62 -12.37 12.75
CA SER A 9 11.88 -12.97 11.62
C SER A 9 12.66 -14.07 10.91
N GLY A 10 13.90 -14.35 11.32
CA GLY A 10 14.83 -15.24 10.65
C GLY A 10 15.53 -14.62 9.44
N ARG A 11 15.21 -13.36 9.10
CA ARG A 11 15.79 -12.68 7.95
C ARG A 11 17.17 -12.14 8.32
N ARG A 12 18.16 -12.43 7.48
CA ARG A 12 19.51 -11.87 7.64
C ARG A 12 19.62 -10.54 6.91
N ARG A 13 20.16 -9.53 7.59
CA ARG A 13 20.44 -8.22 6.97
C ARG A 13 21.79 -8.26 6.26
N PRO A 14 21.89 -7.70 5.03
CA PRO A 14 23.16 -7.64 4.33
C PRO A 14 24.06 -6.56 4.98
N VAL A 15 25.32 -6.91 5.23
CA VAL A 15 26.35 -6.02 5.80
C VAL A 15 27.41 -5.75 4.73
N PRO A 16 27.74 -4.47 4.45
CA PRO A 16 28.83 -4.12 3.54
C PRO A 16 30.15 -4.74 3.99
N ILE A 17 30.95 -5.21 3.02
CA ILE A 17 32.32 -5.63 3.28
C ILE A 17 33.19 -4.47 2.77
N PRO A 18 33.98 -3.80 3.64
CA PRO A 18 34.89 -2.75 3.20
C PRO A 18 35.82 -3.25 2.10
N ASP A 19 36.14 -2.38 1.14
CA ASP A 19 37.07 -2.64 0.04
C ASP A 19 36.66 -3.81 -0.89
N SER A 20 35.38 -4.19 -0.87
CA SER A 20 34.83 -5.26 -1.73
C SER A 20 34.08 -4.73 -2.96
N GLU A 21 34.22 -3.44 -3.27
CA GLU A 21 33.57 -2.78 -4.40
C GLU A 21 34.15 -3.28 -5.73
N PHE A 22 33.29 -3.40 -6.74
CA PHE A 22 33.70 -3.78 -8.08
C PHE A 22 32.80 -3.10 -9.11
N VAL A 23 33.31 -3.00 -10.34
CA VAL A 23 32.59 -2.42 -11.47
C VAL A 23 32.11 -3.55 -12.37
N ILE A 24 30.84 -3.48 -12.79
CA ILE A 24 30.27 -4.36 -13.80
C ILE A 24 30.03 -3.51 -15.04
N GLU A 25 30.76 -3.79 -16.12
CA GLU A 25 30.49 -3.20 -17.43
C GLU A 25 29.11 -3.69 -17.91
N CYS A 26 28.22 -2.74 -18.23
CA CYS A 26 26.90 -3.06 -18.73
C CYS A 26 26.37 -1.97 -19.67
N ASP A 27 25.66 -2.39 -20.71
CA ASP A 27 25.01 -1.47 -21.66
C ASP A 27 23.62 -1.02 -21.16
N MET A 28 23.00 -1.80 -20.25
CA MET A 28 21.65 -1.58 -19.76
C MET A 28 21.48 -2.05 -18.32
N VAL A 29 20.74 -1.26 -17.53
CA VAL A 29 20.34 -1.59 -16.16
C VAL A 29 18.82 -1.55 -16.04
N VAL A 30 18.23 -2.62 -15.49
CA VAL A 30 16.80 -2.69 -15.17
C VAL A 30 16.61 -2.76 -13.66
N SER A 31 16.00 -1.73 -13.07
CA SER A 31 15.71 -1.70 -11.63
C SER A 31 14.42 -2.45 -11.31
N ALA A 32 14.54 -3.56 -10.58
CA ALA A 32 13.43 -4.40 -10.15
C ALA A 32 13.32 -4.47 -8.60
N LEU A 33 13.61 -3.36 -7.91
CA LEU A 33 13.60 -3.26 -6.44
C LEU A 33 12.18 -3.29 -5.82
N GLY A 34 11.15 -3.34 -6.67
CA GLY A 34 9.74 -3.32 -6.28
C GLY A 34 9.11 -1.94 -6.41
N THR A 35 7.86 -1.84 -5.96
CA THR A 35 7.02 -0.65 -6.09
C THR A 35 6.69 -0.05 -4.72
N ARG A 36 6.28 1.22 -4.72
CA ARG A 36 5.77 1.94 -3.55
C ARG A 36 4.48 2.67 -3.94
N ALA A 37 3.68 3.03 -2.94
CA ALA A 37 2.53 3.90 -3.15
C ALA A 37 2.95 5.22 -3.81
N ASN A 38 2.08 5.76 -4.67
CA ASN A 38 2.35 7.01 -5.37
C ASN A 38 2.32 8.18 -4.36
N PRO A 39 3.45 8.86 -4.13
CA PRO A 39 3.56 9.89 -3.11
C PRO A 39 2.66 11.10 -3.39
N LEU A 40 2.32 11.37 -4.66
CA LEU A 40 1.43 12.49 -5.01
C LEU A 40 0.01 12.23 -4.52
N LEU A 41 -0.52 11.02 -4.74
CA LEU A 41 -1.88 10.67 -4.32
C LEU A 41 -2.03 10.76 -2.80
N THR A 42 -1.01 10.31 -2.08
CA THR A 42 -0.98 10.36 -0.62
C THR A 42 -0.72 11.78 -0.07
N ALA A 43 -0.02 12.64 -0.82
CA ALA A 43 0.24 14.02 -0.41
C ALA A 43 -0.95 14.96 -0.67
N THR A 44 -1.77 14.67 -1.69
CA THR A 44 -2.92 15.51 -2.05
C THR A 44 -4.17 15.23 -1.21
N CYS A 45 -4.18 14.15 -0.42
CA CYS A 45 -5.31 13.75 0.42
C CYS A 45 -4.88 13.70 1.90
N PRO A 46 -4.75 14.84 2.59
CA PRO A 46 -4.22 14.90 3.96
C PRO A 46 -5.12 14.19 4.99
N ASP A 47 -6.41 14.05 4.69
CA ASP A 47 -7.38 13.35 5.56
C ASP A 47 -7.28 11.82 5.45
N LEU A 48 -6.51 11.32 4.48
CA LEU A 48 -6.28 9.90 4.27
C LEU A 48 -5.11 9.42 5.13
N LYS A 49 -5.40 8.61 6.14
CA LYS A 49 -4.38 8.01 7.01
C LYS A 49 -3.57 6.99 6.24
N LEU A 50 -2.26 7.02 6.48
CA LEU A 50 -1.30 6.12 5.88
C LEU A 50 -0.49 5.44 6.97
N ASN A 51 -0.06 4.21 6.71
CA ASN A 51 0.89 3.54 7.58
C ASN A 51 2.33 4.06 7.37
N GLU A 52 3.26 3.59 8.20
CA GLU A 52 4.69 3.96 8.15
C GLU A 52 5.36 3.70 6.79
N ARG A 53 4.77 2.85 5.94
CA ARG A 53 5.28 2.49 4.61
C ARG A 53 4.67 3.35 3.49
N GLY A 54 3.78 4.29 3.83
CA GLY A 54 3.10 5.18 2.89
C GLY A 54 1.90 4.55 2.17
N ASN A 55 1.41 3.42 2.63
CA ASN A 55 0.22 2.76 2.09
C ASN A 55 -1.04 3.21 2.86
N ILE A 56 -2.21 3.12 2.23
CA ILE A 56 -3.48 3.54 2.84
C ILE A 56 -3.84 2.62 4.01
N GLU A 57 -4.14 3.21 5.15
CA GLU A 57 -4.66 2.50 6.32
C GLU A 57 -6.17 2.28 6.17
N VAL A 58 -6.62 1.05 6.41
CA VAL A 58 -8.02 0.64 6.32
C VAL A 58 -8.41 -0.26 7.49
N ASP A 59 -9.71 -0.32 7.77
CA ASP A 59 -10.28 -1.32 8.67
C ASP A 59 -10.40 -2.72 8.02
N GLU A 60 -11.03 -3.66 8.73
CA GLU A 60 -11.25 -5.04 8.24
C GLU A 60 -12.13 -5.13 6.98
N ASN A 61 -12.94 -4.10 6.71
CA ASN A 61 -13.87 -4.01 5.59
C ASN A 61 -13.30 -3.21 4.42
N GLY A 62 -12.10 -2.60 4.57
CA GLY A 62 -11.47 -1.75 3.57
C GLY A 62 -11.89 -0.29 3.64
N LEU A 63 -12.61 0.14 4.69
CA LEU A 63 -12.98 1.53 4.90
C LEU A 63 -11.74 2.32 5.35
N THR A 64 -11.49 3.45 4.69
CA THR A 64 -10.37 4.33 5.03
C THR A 64 -10.74 5.30 6.17
N SER A 65 -9.84 6.18 6.56
CA SER A 65 -10.15 7.28 7.48
C SER A 65 -11.17 8.29 6.92
N MET A 66 -11.41 8.30 5.61
CA MET A 66 -12.39 9.17 4.97
C MET A 66 -13.73 8.44 4.80
N PRO A 67 -14.84 8.98 5.34
CA PRO A 67 -16.16 8.36 5.20
C PRO A 67 -16.55 8.14 3.74
N GLY A 68 -17.03 6.94 3.42
CA GLY A 68 -17.46 6.56 2.07
C GLY A 68 -16.31 6.25 1.10
N VAL A 69 -15.05 6.36 1.52
CA VAL A 69 -13.87 6.01 0.71
C VAL A 69 -13.31 4.67 1.17
N PHE A 70 -13.18 3.73 0.24
CA PHE A 70 -12.70 2.38 0.49
C PHE A 70 -11.44 2.09 -0.34
N ALA A 71 -10.56 1.24 0.17
CA ALA A 71 -9.34 0.82 -0.52
C ALA A 71 -9.04 -0.67 -0.30
N GLY A 72 -8.32 -1.27 -1.25
CA GLY A 72 -7.93 -2.68 -1.21
C GLY A 72 -6.79 -2.99 -2.19
N GLY A 73 -6.15 -4.15 -2.02
CA GLY A 73 -5.03 -4.58 -2.87
C GLY A 73 -3.70 -3.94 -2.49
N ASP A 74 -2.82 -3.79 -3.48
CA ASP A 74 -1.43 -3.38 -3.26
C ASP A 74 -1.29 -2.02 -2.58
N ILE A 75 -2.23 -1.11 -2.79
CA ILE A 75 -2.21 0.23 -2.16
C ILE A 75 -2.39 0.18 -0.64
N VAL A 76 -2.96 -0.91 -0.12
CA VAL A 76 -3.12 -1.18 1.32
C VAL A 76 -1.96 -2.05 1.82
N ARG A 77 -1.67 -3.15 1.12
CA ARG A 77 -0.76 -4.21 1.59
C ARG A 77 0.71 -4.01 1.21
N GLY A 78 1.00 -3.18 0.22
CA GLY A 78 2.24 -3.26 -0.57
C GLY A 78 2.18 -4.47 -1.52
N ALA A 79 3.31 -4.83 -2.15
CA ALA A 79 3.41 -5.90 -3.15
C ALA A 79 2.74 -7.22 -2.72
N ALA A 80 1.44 -7.35 -3.00
CA ALA A 80 0.61 -8.48 -2.64
C ALA A 80 0.39 -9.37 -3.86
N THR A 81 -0.18 -10.54 -3.62
CA THR A 81 -0.58 -11.43 -4.71
C THR A 81 -1.97 -11.05 -5.22
N VAL A 82 -2.25 -11.41 -6.48
CA VAL A 82 -3.55 -11.17 -7.13
C VAL A 82 -4.72 -11.68 -6.29
N ILE A 83 -4.57 -12.85 -5.64
CA ILE A 83 -5.64 -13.44 -4.83
C ILE A 83 -5.96 -12.61 -3.58
N LEU A 84 -4.95 -12.00 -2.96
CA LEU A 84 -5.15 -11.14 -1.79
C LEU A 84 -5.85 -9.84 -2.21
N ALA A 85 -5.43 -9.25 -3.33
CA ALA A 85 -6.06 -8.05 -3.87
C ALA A 85 -7.52 -8.29 -4.28
N MET A 86 -7.81 -9.42 -4.92
CA MET A 86 -9.18 -9.84 -5.21
C MET A 86 -10.02 -10.02 -3.93
N GLY A 87 -9.44 -10.61 -2.89
CA GLY A 87 -10.08 -10.78 -1.59
C GLY A 87 -10.44 -9.45 -0.93
N ASP A 88 -9.52 -8.47 -0.99
CA ASP A 88 -9.79 -7.10 -0.52
C ASP A 88 -10.91 -6.45 -1.33
N GLY A 89 -10.88 -6.54 -2.66
CA GLY A 89 -11.91 -5.98 -3.53
C GLY A 89 -13.30 -6.55 -3.25
N LYS A 90 -13.41 -7.86 -3.01
CA LYS A 90 -14.69 -8.50 -2.64
C LYS A 90 -15.22 -7.99 -1.30
N ARG A 91 -14.36 -7.81 -0.30
CA ARG A 91 -14.77 -7.26 1.01
C ARG A 91 -15.21 -5.81 0.89
N ALA A 92 -14.42 -4.98 0.22
CA ALA A 92 -14.74 -3.57 -0.01
C ALA A 92 -16.07 -3.42 -0.76
N ALA A 93 -16.36 -4.25 -1.77
CA ALA A 93 -17.63 -4.21 -2.49
C ALA A 93 -18.85 -4.46 -1.57
N ILE A 94 -18.78 -5.46 -0.69
CA ILE A 94 -19.84 -5.76 0.29
C ILE A 94 -20.01 -4.58 1.28
N ALA A 95 -18.91 -3.97 1.70
CA ALA A 95 -18.93 -2.84 2.62
C ALA A 95 -19.52 -1.58 1.96
N ILE A 96 -19.16 -1.32 0.70
CA ILE A 96 -19.72 -0.23 -0.11
C ILE A 96 -21.23 -0.43 -0.29
N GLU A 97 -21.68 -1.64 -0.63
CA GLU A 97 -23.10 -1.95 -0.75
C GLU A 97 -23.86 -1.62 0.53
N ARG A 98 -23.38 -2.09 1.69
CA ARG A 98 -23.99 -1.77 3.00
C ARG A 98 -24.00 -0.28 3.28
N TYR A 99 -22.88 0.40 3.06
CA TYR A 99 -22.74 1.83 3.27
C TYR A 99 -23.77 2.63 2.44
N LEU A 100 -23.97 2.25 1.18
CA LEU A 100 -24.94 2.91 0.29
C LEU A 100 -26.39 2.61 0.66
N LEU A 101 -26.70 1.41 1.14
CA LEU A 101 -28.05 1.02 1.54
C LEU A 101 -28.45 1.64 2.90
N GLU A 102 -27.49 1.88 3.79
CA GLU A 102 -27.71 2.51 5.09
C GLU A 102 -27.68 4.05 5.03
N THR A 103 -27.17 4.63 3.94
CA THR A 103 -27.13 6.09 3.73
C THR A 103 -28.41 6.55 3.03
N PRO A 104 -29.31 7.33 3.67
CA PRO A 104 -30.48 7.88 3.00
C PRO A 104 -30.06 8.84 1.88
N ALA A 105 -30.79 8.84 0.76
CA ALA A 105 -30.49 9.56 -0.48
C ALA A 105 -30.53 11.11 -0.41
N SER A 106 -30.36 11.73 0.77
CA SER A 106 -30.44 13.18 0.96
C SER A 106 -29.10 13.79 1.38
N ALA A 107 -28.19 13.93 0.42
CA ALA A 107 -27.16 14.96 0.46
C ALA A 107 -27.16 15.69 -0.87
N THR A 108 -28.26 16.40 -1.16
CA THR A 108 -28.28 17.40 -2.22
C THR A 108 -27.26 18.49 -1.83
N PRO A 109 -26.26 18.80 -2.66
CA PRO A 109 -25.35 19.90 -2.35
C PRO A 109 -26.14 21.22 -2.30
N PRO A 110 -25.90 22.10 -1.32
CA PRO A 110 -26.59 23.38 -1.27
C PRO A 110 -26.11 24.25 -2.44
N GLY A 111 -27.02 24.52 -3.38
CA GLY A 111 -27.04 25.72 -4.23
C GLY A 111 -25.91 25.89 -5.24
N SER A 112 -26.28 25.75 -6.52
CA SER A 112 -25.74 26.56 -7.63
C SER A 112 -25.90 28.06 -7.37
#